data_AF-A0A2N7L789-F1
#
_entry.id   AF-A0A2N7L789-F1
#
_cell.length_a   1.000
_cell.length_b   1.000
_cell.length_c   1.000
_cell.angle_alpha   90.00
_cell.angle_beta   90.00
_cell.angle_gamma   90.00
#
_symmetry.space_group_name_H-M   'P 1'
#
loop_
_entity.id
_entity.type
_entity.pdbx_description
1 polymer ?
#
loop_
_entity_poly.entity_id
_entity_poly.type
_entity_poly.pdbx_seq_one_letter_code
_entity_poly.pdbx_strand_id
1 'polypeptide(L)'
;MQMKRFLRSMNQKLAGKLKQSSEFRERMWIVNVRESTLKNEAFVVSEDSFSEPMQWMKRQNYSEYMIDELNQLRLSQSINFTVGNAEHCILRVK
;
A
#
# COMPACT_ATOMS: atom_id res chain seq x y z
N MET A 1 36.29 16.76 -13.02
CA MET A 1 35.90 16.18 -11.70
C MET A 1 34.39 16.31 -11.38
N GLN A 2 33.61 17.16 -12.06
CA GLN A 2 32.16 17.31 -11.81
C GLN A 2 31.28 16.19 -12.43
N MET A 3 31.64 15.69 -13.62
CA MET A 3 30.88 14.65 -14.34
C MET A 3 30.71 13.35 -13.54
N LYS A 4 31.76 12.92 -12.82
CA LYS A 4 31.75 11.71 -11.97
C LYS A 4 30.82 11.85 -10.75
N ARG A 5 30.64 13.06 -10.21
CA ARG A 5 29.68 13.34 -9.11
C ARG A 5 28.24 13.35 -9.61
N PHE A 6 28.00 13.91 -10.81
CA PHE A 6 26.67 13.92 -11.42
C PHE A 6 26.17 12.49 -11.70
N LEU A 7 26.98 11.67 -12.37
CA LEU A 7 26.67 10.27 -12.66
C LEU A 7 26.44 9.44 -11.37
N ARG A 8 27.25 9.66 -10.32
CA ARG A 8 27.02 9.03 -9.00
C ARG A 8 25.67 9.43 -8.40
N SER A 9 25.31 10.72 -8.47
CA SER A 9 24.05 11.21 -7.89
C SER A 9 22.82 10.69 -8.63
N MET A 10 22.89 10.52 -9.96
CA MET A 10 21.81 9.89 -10.73
C MET A 10 21.67 8.41 -10.41
N ASN A 11 22.79 7.68 -10.32
CA ASN A 11 22.77 6.26 -9.95
C ASN A 11 22.19 6.05 -8.54
N GLN A 12 22.50 6.93 -7.58
CA GLN A 12 21.93 6.87 -6.23
C GLN A 12 20.42 7.15 -6.21
N LYS A 13 19.94 8.15 -6.98
CA LYS A 13 18.51 8.47 -7.09
C LYS A 13 17.72 7.36 -7.79
N LEU A 14 18.29 6.76 -8.83
CA LEU A 14 17.69 5.60 -9.53
C LEU A 14 17.63 4.37 -8.62
N ALA A 15 18.71 4.05 -7.92
CA ALA A 15 18.74 2.94 -6.97
C ALA A 15 17.71 3.13 -5.83
N GLY A 16 17.56 4.35 -5.30
CA GLY A 16 16.55 4.65 -4.29
C GLY A 16 15.11 4.46 -4.76
N LYS A 17 14.79 4.95 -5.97
CA LYS A 17 13.45 4.74 -6.58
C LYS A 17 13.17 3.28 -6.88
N LEU A 18 14.16 2.53 -7.38
CA LEU A 18 14.03 1.09 -7.64
C LEU A 18 13.79 0.32 -6.34
N LYS A 19 14.52 0.64 -5.27
CA LYS A 19 14.38 0.00 -3.97
C LYS A 19 13.00 0.26 -3.35
N GLN A 20 12.54 1.51 -3.34
CA GLN A 20 11.16 1.83 -2.92
C GLN A 20 10.11 1.10 -3.75
N SER A 21 10.33 0.98 -5.07
CA SER A 21 9.40 0.27 -5.94
C SER A 21 9.34 -1.25 -5.68
N SER A 22 10.43 -1.83 -5.19
CA SER A 22 10.49 -3.25 -4.81
C SER A 22 9.76 -3.49 -3.49
N GLU A 23 10.05 -2.68 -2.47
CA GLU A 23 9.53 -2.87 -1.11
C GLU A 23 7.99 -2.82 -1.06
N PHE A 24 7.35 -1.96 -1.87
CA PHE A 24 5.88 -1.91 -1.85
C PHE A 24 5.23 -3.08 -2.60
N ARG A 25 5.84 -3.55 -3.70
CA ARG A 25 5.32 -4.66 -4.53
C ARG A 25 5.35 -6.00 -3.80
N GLU A 26 6.13 -6.11 -2.74
CA GLU A 26 6.16 -7.29 -1.90
C GLU A 26 4.95 -7.39 -0.96
N ARG A 27 4.15 -6.33 -0.83
CA ARG A 27 3.03 -6.30 0.12
C ARG A 27 1.75 -6.92 -0.45
N MET A 28 1.00 -7.57 0.43
CA MET A 28 -0.30 -8.12 0.11
C MET A 28 -1.26 -7.93 1.27
N TRP A 29 -2.51 -7.64 0.94
CA TRP A 29 -3.58 -7.35 1.88
C TRP A 29 -4.75 -8.30 1.67
N ILE A 30 -5.36 -8.72 2.77
CA ILE A 30 -6.74 -9.20 2.77
C ILE A 30 -7.61 -8.05 3.25
N VAL A 31 -8.61 -7.67 2.46
CA VAL A 31 -9.55 -6.59 2.80
C VAL A 31 -10.94 -7.18 2.91
N ASN A 32 -11.52 -7.15 4.11
CA ASN A 32 -12.93 -7.46 4.32
C ASN A 32 -13.71 -6.15 4.34
N VAL A 33 -14.74 -6.04 3.50
CA VAL A 33 -15.62 -4.87 3.39
C VAL A 33 -17.02 -5.28 3.84
N ARG A 34 -17.49 -4.65 4.93
CA ARG A 34 -18.79 -4.90 5.53
C ARG A 34 -19.64 -3.64 5.43
N GLU A 35 -20.68 -3.70 4.60
CA GLU A 35 -21.71 -2.65 4.51
C GLU A 35 -22.91 -2.94 5.42
N SER A 36 -23.16 -4.21 5.70
CA SER A 36 -24.20 -4.66 6.64
C SER A 36 -23.91 -6.09 7.12
N THR A 37 -24.75 -6.65 8.00
CA THR A 37 -24.60 -8.06 8.43
C THR A 37 -24.74 -9.06 7.28
N LEU A 38 -25.52 -8.74 6.25
CA LEU A 38 -25.76 -9.64 5.11
C LEU A 38 -24.85 -9.33 3.90
N LYS A 39 -24.19 -8.16 3.88
CA LYS A 39 -23.31 -7.75 2.80
C LYS A 39 -21.88 -7.59 3.33
N ASN A 40 -21.11 -8.66 3.16
CA ASN A 40 -19.70 -8.77 3.52
C ASN A 40 -18.92 -9.42 2.38
N GLU A 41 -17.89 -8.74 1.89
CA GLU A 41 -17.06 -9.17 0.77
C GLU A 41 -15.59 -9.18 1.18
N ALA A 42 -14.82 -10.15 0.68
CA ALA A 42 -13.39 -10.29 0.96
C ALA A 42 -12.58 -10.18 -0.33
N PHE A 43 -11.52 -9.38 -0.30
CA PHE A 43 -10.64 -9.13 -1.43
C PHE A 43 -9.20 -9.47 -1.07
N VAL A 44 -8.47 -10.04 -2.03
CA VAL A 44 -7.02 -10.16 -1.96
C VAL A 44 -6.43 -9.07 -2.84
N VAL A 45 -5.66 -8.17 -2.23
CA VAL A 45 -5.04 -7.03 -2.90
C VAL A 45 -3.53 -7.23 -2.87
N SER A 46 -2.96 -7.55 -4.02
CA SER A 46 -1.52 -7.71 -4.19
C SER A 46 -0.93 -6.44 -4.79
N GLU A 47 0.06 -5.84 -4.11
CA GLU A 47 0.70 -4.61 -4.57
C GLU A 47 1.61 -4.81 -5.80
N ASP A 48 2.00 -6.06 -6.09
CA ASP A 48 2.78 -6.41 -7.28
C ASP A 48 2.08 -6.04 -8.60
N SER A 49 0.75 -6.04 -8.59
CA SER A 49 -0.13 -5.85 -9.74
C SER A 49 -0.40 -4.37 -10.04
N PHE A 50 0.13 -3.44 -9.22
CA PHE A 50 -0.09 -2.01 -9.38
C PHE A 50 1.16 -1.26 -9.84
N SER A 51 0.94 -0.06 -10.38
CA SER A 51 1.99 0.87 -10.81
C SER A 51 2.42 1.80 -9.69
N GLU A 52 1.55 2.04 -8.71
CA GLU A 52 1.77 2.94 -7.59
C GLU A 52 1.48 2.26 -6.24
N PRO A 53 2.16 2.67 -5.15
CA PRO A 53 1.86 2.15 -3.81
C PRO A 53 0.43 2.50 -3.38
N MET A 54 -0.23 1.53 -2.73
CA MET A 54 -1.57 1.70 -2.12
C MET A 54 -2.64 2.10 -3.14
N GLN A 55 -2.42 1.77 -4.42
CA GLN A 55 -3.27 2.22 -5.52
C GLN A 55 -4.72 1.74 -5.38
N TRP A 56 -4.94 0.53 -4.85
CA TRP A 56 -6.28 0.04 -4.57
C TRP A 56 -6.98 0.89 -3.51
N MET A 57 -6.31 1.18 -2.38
CA MET A 57 -6.86 1.98 -1.28
C MET A 57 -7.19 3.40 -1.72
N LYS A 58 -6.31 4.02 -2.52
CA LYS A 58 -6.57 5.33 -3.14
C LYS A 58 -7.83 5.32 -4.01
N ARG A 59 -8.02 4.27 -4.83
CA ARG A 59 -9.23 4.10 -5.64
C ARG A 59 -10.50 3.90 -4.81
N GLN A 60 -10.37 3.36 -3.60
CA GLN A 60 -11.46 3.21 -2.64
C GLN A 60 -11.69 4.47 -1.77
N ASN A 61 -11.00 5.58 -2.03
CA ASN A 61 -11.11 6.84 -1.29
C ASN A 61 -10.65 6.76 0.18
N TYR A 62 -9.67 5.92 0.48
CA TYR A 62 -8.99 5.99 1.79
C TYR A 62 -8.29 7.35 1.92
N SER A 63 -8.37 7.95 3.10
CA SER A 63 -7.67 9.20 3.37
C SER A 63 -6.16 8.96 3.48
N GLU A 64 -5.36 10.02 3.30
CA GLU A 64 -3.90 9.95 3.49
C GLU A 64 -3.53 9.44 4.88
N TYR A 65 -4.24 9.85 5.92
CA TYR A 65 -4.06 9.33 7.29
C TYR A 65 -4.26 7.81 7.37
N MET A 66 -5.32 7.27 6.75
CA MET A 66 -5.55 5.82 6.73
C MET A 66 -4.45 5.09 5.98
N ILE A 67 -3.97 5.65 4.86
CA ILE A 67 -2.87 5.11 4.08
C ILE A 67 -1.57 5.10 4.90
N ASP A 68 -1.29 6.15 5.66
CA ASP A 68 -0.13 6.22 6.54
C ASP A 68 -0.18 5.17 7.65
N GLU A 69 -1.32 4.99 8.30
CA GLU A 69 -1.53 3.92 9.29
C GLU A 69 -1.33 2.52 8.66
N LEU A 70 -1.86 2.30 7.45
CA LEU A 70 -1.64 1.03 6.73
C LEU A 70 -0.16 0.79 6.39
N ASN A 71 0.58 1.85 6.05
CA ASN A 71 2.01 1.74 5.76
C ASN A 71 2.82 1.29 7.00
N GLN A 72 2.34 1.56 8.22
CA GLN A 72 3.01 1.15 9.45
C GLN A 72 2.68 -0.29 9.90
N LEU A 73 1.67 -0.93 9.29
CA LEU A 73 1.29 -2.30 9.66
C LEU A 73 2.41 -3.30 9.38
N ARG A 74 2.70 -4.13 10.37
CA ARG A 74 3.57 -5.30 10.24
C ARG A 74 2.78 -6.50 9.73
N LEU A 75 3.50 -7.53 9.30
CA LEU A 75 2.89 -8.80 8.88
C LEU A 75 1.96 -9.36 9.98
N SER A 76 0.82 -9.91 9.57
CA SER A 76 -0.21 -10.48 10.43
C SER A 76 -0.91 -9.48 11.36
N GLN A 77 -0.71 -8.18 11.16
CA GLN A 77 -1.50 -7.15 11.84
C GLN A 77 -2.66 -6.69 10.97
N SER A 78 -3.77 -6.35 11.61
CA SER A 78 -4.93 -5.76 10.97
C SER A 78 -5.30 -4.40 11.56
N ILE A 79 -6.00 -3.61 10.77
CA ILE A 79 -6.62 -2.36 11.18
C ILE A 79 -8.03 -2.27 10.61
N ASN A 80 -8.91 -1.57 11.31
CA ASN A 80 -10.26 -1.29 10.85
C ASN A 80 -10.41 0.20 10.53
N PHE A 81 -11.06 0.50 9.42
CA PHE A 81 -11.48 1.85 9.06
C PHE A 81 -12.94 1.88 8.65
N THR A 82 -13.56 3.03 8.80
CA THR A 82 -14.83 3.33 8.12
C THR A 82 -14.49 4.11 6.86
N VAL A 83 -14.87 3.57 5.70
CA VAL A 83 -14.65 4.19 4.38
C VAL A 83 -16.01 4.37 3.72
N GLY A 84 -16.44 5.61 3.56
CA GLY A 84 -17.83 5.90 3.21
C GLY A 84 -18.81 5.33 4.25
N ASN A 85 -19.65 4.40 3.83
CA ASN A 85 -20.66 3.76 4.68
C ASN A 85 -20.31 2.30 5.05
N ALA A 86 -19.07 1.87 4.78
CA ALA A 86 -18.63 0.50 5.01
C ALA A 86 -17.51 0.43 6.05
N GLU A 87 -17.50 -0.64 6.84
CA GLU A 87 -16.37 -1.03 7.67
C GLU A 87 -15.40 -1.86 6.84
N HIS A 88 -14.15 -1.44 6.78
CA HIS A 88 -13.08 -2.14 6.09
C HIS A 88 -12.11 -2.68 7.14
N CYS A 89 -11.90 -3.99 7.17
CA CYS A 89 -10.87 -4.65 7.96
C CYS A 89 -9.75 -5.07 7.02
N ILE A 90 -8.57 -4.48 7.20
CA ILE A 90 -7.41 -4.70 6.33
C ILE A 90 -6.36 -5.46 7.12
N LEU A 91 -5.97 -6.63 6.65
CA LEU A 91 -4.93 -7.48 7.21
C LEU A 91 -3.72 -7.51 6.29
N ARG A 92 -2.53 -7.25 6.83
CA ARG A 92 -1.28 -7.45 6.10
C ARG A 92 -0.89 -8.93 6.10
N VAL A 93 -0.80 -9.54 4.92
CA VAL A 93 -0.45 -10.96 4.76
C VAL A 93 0.89 -11.20 4.06
N LYS A 94 1.51 -10.13 3.53
CA LYS A 94 2.89 -10.12 3.03
C LYS A 94 3.49 -8.72 3.22
#